data_AF-A0A4V6M0Z3-F1
#
_entry.id   AF-A0A4V6M0Z3-F1
#
_cell.length_a   1.000
_cell.length_b   1.000
_cell.length_c   1.000
_cell.angle_alpha   90.00
_cell.angle_beta   90.00
_cell.angle_gamma   90.00
#
_symmetry.space_group_name_H-M   'P 1'
#
loop_
_entity.id
_entity.type
_entity.pdbx_description
1 polymer ?
#
loop_
_entity_poly.entity_id
_entity_poly.type
_entity_poly.pdbx_seq_one_letter_code
_entity_poly.pdbx_strand_id
1 'polypeptide(L)'
;MDGRSRRKGLVRKHAEPPASAANADRVKELADAGHLLADVAAELEVDRNTVTSDTRVSSDTMVEFLGQIATQTKGAITVVLDSARYQRCEAVETEAKRLGIELLLRPSYSPNLNLIERLWNFMKKEALRGKHYPDFGSFLGVIEHCLNRIHTYHRDALPSLMTLKFQTFDNASIMAA
;
A
#
# COMPACT_ATOMS: atom_id res chain seq x y z
N MET A 1 -11.25 -2.75 31.41
CA MET A 1 -12.41 -2.67 30.49
C MET A 1 -12.14 -3.60 29.32
N ASP A 2 -13.01 -4.61 29.19
CA ASP A 2 -12.80 -5.87 28.47
C ASP A 2 -12.96 -5.72 26.94
N GLY A 3 -11.98 -6.23 26.18
CA GLY A 3 -11.93 -6.27 24.72
C GLY A 3 -12.98 -7.16 24.03
N ARG A 4 -13.94 -7.73 24.76
CA ARG A 4 -15.05 -8.53 24.21
C ARG A 4 -16.07 -7.77 23.36
N SER A 5 -16.11 -6.43 23.40
CA SER A 5 -17.17 -5.67 22.73
C SER A 5 -16.99 -5.49 21.21
N ARG A 6 -15.78 -5.65 20.65
CA ARG A 6 -15.53 -5.36 19.22
C ARG A 6 -15.84 -6.50 18.24
N ARG A 7 -16.23 -7.69 18.71
CA ARG A 7 -16.52 -8.83 17.82
C ARG A 7 -17.93 -8.80 17.19
N LYS A 8 -18.85 -7.98 17.70
CA LYS A 8 -20.24 -7.93 17.19
C LYS A 8 -20.45 -7.04 15.96
N GLY A 9 -19.40 -6.36 15.47
CA GLY A 9 -19.50 -5.42 14.34
C GLY A 9 -18.81 -5.87 13.05
N LEU A 10 -18.33 -7.11 12.94
CA LEU A 10 -17.76 -7.62 11.69
C LEU A 10 -18.85 -8.20 10.79
N VAL A 11 -19.90 -7.41 10.54
CA VAL A 11 -20.80 -7.67 9.42
C VAL A 11 -19.97 -7.46 8.15
N ARG A 12 -19.98 -8.48 7.26
CA ARG A 12 -19.20 -8.59 6.03
C ARG A 12 -19.06 -7.23 5.29
N LYS A 13 -17.98 -6.49 5.55
CA LYS A 13 -17.46 -5.53 4.57
C LYS A 13 -17.08 -6.38 3.36
N HIS A 14 -17.59 -6.06 2.17
CA HIS A 14 -17.42 -6.81 0.92
C HIS A 14 -18.38 -8.00 0.68
N ALA A 15 -19.68 -7.84 0.97
CA ALA A 15 -20.70 -8.75 0.42
C ALA A 15 -20.82 -8.64 -1.11
N GLU A 16 -20.51 -7.46 -1.66
CA GLU A 16 -20.34 -7.22 -3.09
C GLU A 16 -18.92 -6.70 -3.35
N PRO A 17 -18.28 -7.11 -4.46
CA PRO A 17 -16.94 -6.64 -4.81
C PRO A 17 -16.99 -5.12 -5.07
N PRO A 18 -16.10 -4.32 -4.45
CA PRO A 18 -16.05 -2.88 -4.70
C PRO A 18 -15.63 -2.61 -6.14
N ALA A 19 -15.93 -1.42 -6.67
CA ALA A 19 -15.52 -1.01 -8.02
C ALA A 19 -14.00 -1.13 -8.25
N SER A 20 -13.19 -1.05 -7.19
CA SER A 20 -11.75 -1.30 -7.22
C SER A 20 -11.36 -2.74 -7.58
N ALA A 21 -12.27 -3.71 -7.46
CA ALA A 21 -12.06 -5.08 -7.91
C ALA A 21 -11.92 -5.15 -9.44
N ALA A 22 -12.68 -4.35 -10.20
CA ALA A 22 -12.57 -4.30 -11.67
C ALA A 22 -11.21 -3.74 -12.11
N ASN A 23 -10.70 -2.72 -11.41
CA ASN A 23 -9.35 -2.20 -11.65
C ASN A 23 -8.28 -3.21 -11.26
N ALA A 24 -8.46 -3.94 -10.16
CA ALA A 24 -7.55 -5.02 -9.76
C ALA A 24 -7.53 -6.18 -10.78
N ASP A 25 -8.69 -6.54 -11.34
CA ASP A 25 -8.82 -7.56 -12.38
C ASP A 25 -8.13 -7.13 -13.67
N ARG A 26 -8.27 -5.86 -14.09
CA ARG A 26 -7.56 -5.31 -15.26
C ARG A 26 -6.05 -5.21 -15.06
N VAL A 27 -5.61 -4.77 -13.88
CA VAL A 27 -4.18 -4.78 -13.49
C VAL A 27 -3.63 -6.19 -13.54
N LYS A 28 -4.39 -7.17 -13.01
CA LYS A 28 -4.02 -8.58 -13.03
C LYS A 28 -3.95 -9.13 -14.45
N GLU A 29 -4.93 -8.84 -15.30
CA GLU A 29 -4.96 -9.26 -16.71
C GLU A 29 -3.74 -8.75 -17.47
N LEU A 30 -3.44 -7.45 -17.36
CA LEU A 30 -2.28 -6.85 -18.02
C LEU A 30 -0.96 -7.41 -17.47
N ALA A 31 -0.87 -7.61 -16.15
CA ALA A 31 0.30 -8.24 -15.54
C ALA A 31 0.49 -9.70 -15.99
N ASP A 32 -0.59 -10.48 -16.09
CA ASP A 32 -0.58 -11.87 -16.59
C ASP A 32 -0.23 -11.94 -18.09
N ALA A 33 -0.61 -10.92 -18.86
CA ALA A 33 -0.19 -10.73 -20.25
C ALA A 33 1.28 -10.27 -20.40
N GLY A 34 2.01 -10.12 -19.28
CA GLY A 34 3.44 -9.81 -19.26
C GLY A 34 3.77 -8.32 -19.40
N HIS A 35 2.77 -7.44 -19.32
CA HIS A 35 3.01 -5.99 -19.31
C HIS A 35 3.78 -5.58 -18.05
N LEU A 36 4.66 -4.59 -18.20
CA LEU A 36 5.29 -3.99 -17.05
C LEU A 36 4.28 -3.20 -16.25
N LEU A 37 4.45 -3.13 -14.94
CA LEU A 37 3.66 -2.22 -14.11
C LEU A 37 3.81 -0.75 -14.55
N ALA A 38 4.90 -0.36 -15.22
CA ALA A 38 5.03 0.95 -15.87
C ALA A 38 4.15 1.08 -17.12
N ASP A 39 3.98 0.02 -17.90
CA ASP A 39 3.08 -0.02 -19.06
C ASP A 39 1.62 -0.13 -18.61
N VAL A 40 1.35 -0.88 -17.53
CA VAL A 40 0.05 -0.94 -16.86
C VAL A 40 -0.29 0.42 -16.26
N ALA A 41 0.66 1.07 -15.59
CA ALA A 41 0.52 2.43 -15.09
C ALA A 41 0.26 3.42 -16.22
N ALA A 42 1.00 3.36 -17.33
CA ALA A 42 0.77 4.21 -18.48
C ALA A 42 -0.59 3.95 -19.16
N GLU A 43 -0.96 2.69 -19.34
CA GLU A 43 -2.24 2.29 -19.96
C GLU A 43 -3.44 2.62 -19.08
N LEU A 44 -3.26 2.58 -17.76
CA LEU A 44 -4.28 3.00 -16.79
C LEU A 44 -4.17 4.48 -16.42
N GLU A 45 -3.25 5.23 -17.02
CA GLU A 45 -2.91 6.62 -16.68
C GLU A 45 -2.65 6.85 -15.18
N VAL A 46 -2.09 5.87 -14.47
CA VAL A 46 -1.77 5.93 -13.04
C VAL A 46 -0.31 6.33 -12.83
N ASP A 47 -0.07 7.47 -12.19
CA ASP A 47 1.30 7.90 -11.83
C ASP A 47 1.71 7.41 -10.41
N ARG A 48 3.02 7.26 -10.18
CA ARG A 48 3.59 6.96 -8.86
C ARG A 48 3.56 8.22 -7.98
N ASN A 49 2.42 8.44 -7.34
CA ASN A 49 2.26 9.45 -6.29
C ASN A 49 3.35 9.28 -5.21
N THR A 50 4.09 10.35 -4.91
CA THR A 50 5.19 10.32 -3.92
C THR A 50 5.19 11.64 -3.13
N VAL A 51 4.99 11.54 -1.81
CA VAL A 51 5.29 12.63 -0.87
C VAL A 51 6.51 12.22 -0.06
N THR A 52 7.59 12.97 -0.18
CA THR A 52 8.85 12.70 0.51
C THR A 52 9.02 13.66 1.68
N SER A 53 9.38 13.13 2.84
CA SER A 53 9.72 13.92 4.02
C SER A 53 11.04 13.41 4.59
N ASP A 54 11.95 14.34 4.87
CA ASP A 54 13.21 14.10 5.59
C ASP A 54 13.02 14.16 7.12
N THR A 55 11.80 14.47 7.58
CA THR A 55 11.43 14.55 8.99
C THR A 55 10.46 13.42 9.36
N ARG A 56 9.27 13.76 9.87
CA ARG A 56 8.30 12.78 10.39
C ARG A 56 7.04 12.80 9.53
N VAL A 57 6.67 11.63 9.04
CA VAL A 57 5.35 11.43 8.41
C VAL A 57 4.24 11.74 9.42
N SER A 58 3.32 12.61 9.03
CA SER A 58 2.22 13.09 9.85
C SER A 58 0.87 12.96 9.13
N SER A 59 -0.21 13.39 9.80
CA SER A 59 -1.52 13.55 9.17
C SER A 59 -1.48 14.52 8.01
N ASP A 60 -0.65 15.56 8.08
CA ASP A 60 -0.57 16.60 7.07
C ASP A 60 0.10 16.06 5.81
N THR A 61 1.15 15.26 5.97
CA THR A 61 1.78 14.50 4.88
C THR A 61 0.78 13.54 4.22
N MET A 62 -0.12 12.93 4.99
CA MET A 62 -1.18 12.07 4.45
C MET A 62 -2.25 12.87 3.69
N VAL A 63 -2.66 14.03 4.20
CA VAL A 63 -3.61 14.93 3.53
C VAL A 63 -3.04 15.40 2.19
N GLU A 64 -1.78 15.81 2.16
CA GLU A 64 -1.06 16.17 0.93
C GLU A 64 -1.06 15.00 -0.07
N PHE A 65 -0.72 13.80 0.42
CA PHE A 65 -0.67 12.60 -0.41
C PHE A 65 -2.04 12.25 -1.01
N LEU A 66 -3.13 12.36 -0.24
CA LEU A 66 -4.49 12.18 -0.76
C LEU A 66 -4.82 13.22 -1.83
N GLY A 67 -4.40 14.48 -1.65
CA GLY A 67 -4.55 15.53 -2.64
C GLY A 67 -3.84 15.23 -3.96
N GLN A 68 -2.60 14.72 -3.90
CA GLN A 68 -1.87 14.28 -5.10
C GLN A 68 -2.62 13.15 -5.82
N ILE A 69 -3.06 12.12 -5.08
CA ILE A 69 -3.80 11.00 -5.66
C ILE A 69 -5.08 11.48 -6.37
N ALA A 70 -5.84 12.38 -5.75
CA ALA A 70 -7.07 12.91 -6.34
C ALA A 70 -6.86 13.75 -7.60
N THR A 71 -5.73 14.43 -7.73
CA THR A 71 -5.43 15.23 -8.93
C THR A 71 -4.90 14.40 -10.09
N GLN A 72 -4.26 13.26 -9.80
CA GLN A 72 -3.63 12.40 -10.80
C GLN A 72 -4.47 11.19 -11.21
N THR A 73 -5.49 10.83 -10.42
CA THR A 73 -6.30 9.62 -10.66
C THR A 73 -7.71 9.98 -11.11
N LYS A 74 -8.20 9.33 -12.17
CA LYS A 74 -9.58 9.49 -12.64
C LYS A 74 -10.47 8.36 -12.09
N GLY A 75 -11.73 8.68 -11.81
CA GLY A 75 -12.74 7.71 -11.36
C GLY A 75 -12.78 7.49 -9.85
N ALA A 76 -13.38 6.38 -9.43
CA ALA A 76 -13.49 6.03 -8.01
C ALA A 76 -12.13 5.59 -7.44
N ILE A 77 -11.72 6.18 -6.32
CA ILE A 77 -10.41 5.95 -5.71
C ILE A 77 -10.60 5.26 -4.36
N THR A 78 -9.96 4.09 -4.19
CA THR A 78 -9.85 3.40 -2.91
C THR A 78 -8.38 3.29 -2.52
N VAL A 79 -8.00 3.81 -1.35
CA VAL A 79 -6.64 3.73 -0.81
C VAL A 79 -6.60 2.70 0.31
N VAL A 80 -5.77 1.67 0.15
CA VAL A 80 -5.56 0.62 1.15
C VAL A 80 -4.39 1.00 2.05
N LEU A 81 -4.65 1.15 3.35
CA LEU A 81 -3.67 1.63 4.33
C LEU A 81 -3.46 0.62 5.45
N ASP A 82 -2.27 0.65 6.07
CA ASP A 82 -2.12 0.10 7.40
C ASP A 82 -2.95 0.93 8.40
N SER A 83 -3.12 0.42 9.61
CA SER A 83 -3.99 1.07 10.61
C SER A 83 -3.20 2.09 11.46
N ALA A 84 -2.26 2.84 10.87
CA ALA A 84 -1.44 3.77 11.64
C ALA A 84 -2.29 4.92 12.19
N ARG A 85 -1.91 5.48 13.34
CA ARG A 85 -2.74 6.51 14.01
C ARG A 85 -2.90 7.78 13.17
N TYR A 86 -1.84 8.19 12.48
CA TYR A 86 -1.83 9.40 11.65
C TYR A 86 -2.63 9.25 10.34
N GLN A 87 -2.96 8.01 9.93
CA GLN A 87 -3.81 7.72 8.76
C GLN A 87 -5.31 7.64 9.12
N ARG A 88 -5.63 7.45 10.40
CA ARG A 88 -7.00 7.27 10.91
C ARG A 88 -7.49 8.46 11.73
N CYS A 89 -6.82 9.60 11.61
CA CYS A 89 -7.23 10.80 12.33
C CYS A 89 -8.33 11.54 11.55
N GLU A 90 -9.06 12.38 12.26
CA GLU A 90 -10.18 13.16 11.73
C GLU A 90 -9.79 14.00 10.50
N ALA A 91 -8.59 14.59 10.50
CA ALA A 91 -8.10 15.39 9.37
C ALA A 91 -8.02 14.57 8.07
N VAL A 92 -7.46 13.36 8.15
CA VAL A 92 -7.31 12.47 6.99
C VAL A 92 -8.66 11.91 6.54
N GLU A 93 -9.53 11.52 7.47
CA GLU A 93 -10.89 11.05 7.13
C GLU A 93 -11.74 12.16 6.49
N THR A 94 -11.60 13.40 6.97
CA THR A 94 -12.30 14.57 6.43
C THR A 94 -11.82 14.89 5.02
N GLU A 95 -10.52 14.88 4.80
CA GLU A 95 -9.95 15.14 3.48
C GLU A 95 -10.32 14.05 2.49
N ALA A 96 -10.25 12.77 2.88
CA ALA A 96 -10.67 11.67 2.01
C ALA A 96 -12.14 11.80 1.60
N LYS A 97 -13.04 12.16 2.53
CA LYS A 97 -14.45 12.44 2.20
C LYS A 97 -14.59 13.61 1.25
N ARG A 98 -13.85 14.70 1.46
CA ARG A 98 -13.87 15.89 0.60
C ARG A 98 -13.44 15.57 -0.84
N LEU A 99 -12.45 14.68 -0.98
CA LEU A 99 -11.90 14.25 -2.26
C LEU A 99 -12.66 13.08 -2.91
N GLY A 100 -13.66 12.51 -2.23
CA GLY A 100 -14.38 11.32 -2.73
C GLY A 100 -13.53 10.04 -2.71
N ILE A 101 -12.53 9.97 -1.84
CA ILE A 101 -11.63 8.82 -1.69
C ILE A 101 -12.15 7.88 -0.60
N GLU A 102 -12.24 6.59 -0.92
CA GLU A 102 -12.51 5.54 0.06
C GLU A 102 -11.20 5.11 0.76
N LEU A 103 -11.17 5.15 2.09
CA LEU A 103 -10.05 4.62 2.88
C LEU A 103 -10.35 3.20 3.37
N LEU A 104 -9.59 2.23 2.88
CA LEU A 104 -9.65 0.84 3.33
C LEU A 104 -8.54 0.56 4.34
N LEU A 105 -8.88 0.62 5.62
CA LEU A 105 -7.95 0.39 6.72
C LEU A 105 -7.87 -1.10 7.07
N ARG A 106 -6.65 -1.64 7.04
CA ARG A 106 -6.41 -3.05 7.35
C ARG A 106 -6.45 -3.30 8.87
N PRO A 107 -6.88 -4.50 9.34
CA PRO A 107 -6.90 -4.81 10.76
C PRO A 107 -5.51 -4.65 11.42
N SER A 108 -5.49 -4.24 12.69
CA SER A 108 -4.24 -4.12 13.45
C SER A 108 -3.46 -5.44 13.45
N TYR A 109 -2.13 -5.35 13.46
CA TYR A 109 -1.21 -6.49 13.56
C TYR A 109 -1.41 -7.57 12.48
N SER A 110 -1.75 -7.14 11.25
CA SER A 110 -1.84 -8.03 10.09
C SER A 110 -0.68 -7.83 9.10
N PRO A 111 0.60 -7.76 9.51
CA PRO A 111 1.70 -7.47 8.57
C PRO A 111 1.78 -8.49 7.44
N ASN A 112 1.37 -9.73 7.69
CA ASN A 112 1.31 -10.80 6.67
C ASN A 112 0.47 -10.43 5.45
N LEU A 113 -0.63 -9.66 5.60
CA LEU A 113 -1.45 -9.23 4.46
C LEU A 113 -0.96 -7.90 3.85
N ASN A 114 0.20 -7.37 4.29
CA ASN A 114 0.80 -6.14 3.77
C ASN A 114 1.86 -6.48 2.71
N LEU A 115 1.47 -6.59 1.44
CA LEU A 115 2.42 -6.90 0.37
C LEU A 115 3.56 -5.88 0.26
N ILE A 116 3.30 -4.62 0.62
CA ILE A 116 4.32 -3.56 0.61
C ILE A 116 5.49 -3.87 1.58
N GLU A 117 5.29 -4.65 2.64
CA GLU A 117 6.39 -5.07 3.53
C GLU A 117 7.37 -6.00 2.84
N ARG A 118 6.86 -6.84 1.91
CA ARG A 118 7.71 -7.71 1.08
C ARG A 118 8.52 -6.87 0.11
N LEU A 119 7.88 -5.88 -0.51
CA LEU A 119 8.58 -4.93 -1.37
C LEU A 119 9.64 -4.15 -0.59
N TRP A 120 9.30 -3.69 0.61
CA TRP A 120 10.22 -2.97 1.48
C TRP A 120 11.43 -3.81 1.88
N ASN A 121 11.22 -5.09 2.25
CA ASN A 121 12.31 -6.01 2.55
C ASN A 121 13.20 -6.27 1.33
N PHE A 122 12.62 -6.40 0.14
CA PHE A 122 13.37 -6.51 -1.11
C PHE A 122 14.21 -5.26 -1.37
N MET A 123 13.62 -4.07 -1.31
CA MET A 123 14.36 -2.81 -1.49
C MET A 123 15.49 -2.64 -0.48
N LYS A 124 15.26 -2.96 0.79
CA LYS A 124 16.33 -2.96 1.80
C LYS A 124 17.47 -3.88 1.40
N LYS A 125 17.18 -5.07 0.87
CA LYS A 125 18.20 -6.03 0.44
C LYS A 125 19.00 -5.52 -0.77
N GLU A 126 18.32 -5.02 -1.80
CA GLU A 126 18.93 -4.64 -3.08
C GLU A 126 19.62 -3.25 -3.01
N ALA A 127 18.90 -2.27 -2.46
CA ALA A 127 19.36 -0.89 -2.44
C ALA A 127 20.22 -0.59 -1.22
N LEU A 128 19.80 -0.99 -0.01
CA LEU A 128 20.29 -0.39 1.25
C LEU A 128 21.25 -1.27 2.07
N ARG A 129 21.21 -2.59 1.90
CA ARG A 129 21.92 -3.53 2.78
C ARG A 129 23.43 -3.32 2.74
N GLY A 130 24.01 -3.04 3.90
CA GLY A 130 25.46 -2.94 4.08
C GLY A 130 26.09 -1.68 3.49
N LYS A 131 25.29 -0.64 3.20
CA LYS A 131 25.75 0.63 2.62
C LYS A 131 25.47 1.79 3.56
N HIS A 132 26.39 2.75 3.60
CA HIS A 132 26.25 4.02 4.30
C HIS A 132 25.99 5.13 3.28
N TYR A 133 25.07 6.03 3.60
CA TYR A 133 24.71 7.19 2.78
C TYR A 133 25.03 8.46 3.55
N PRO A 134 25.87 9.36 3.01
CA PRO A 134 26.35 10.53 3.75
C PRO A 134 25.27 11.58 4.00
N ASP A 135 24.19 11.59 3.23
CA ASP A 135 23.12 12.58 3.29
C ASP A 135 21.77 12.00 2.87
N PHE A 136 20.68 12.73 3.16
CA PHE A 136 19.34 12.30 2.82
C PHE A 136 19.10 12.17 1.31
N GLY A 137 19.70 13.04 0.50
CA GLY A 137 19.56 13.02 -0.96
C GLY A 137 20.21 11.77 -1.56
N SER A 138 21.41 11.40 -1.12
CA SER A 138 22.05 10.15 -1.56
C SER A 138 21.30 8.90 -1.12
N PHE A 139 20.68 8.92 0.08
CA PHE A 139 19.79 7.85 0.53
C PHE A 139 18.49 7.76 -0.29
N LEU A 140 17.82 8.88 -0.54
CA LEU A 140 16.60 8.94 -1.34
C LEU A 140 16.88 8.50 -2.77
N GLY A 141 17.96 8.98 -3.38
CA GLY A 141 18.31 8.68 -4.76
C GLY A 141 18.51 7.19 -5.02
N VAL A 142 19.07 6.43 -4.07
CA VAL A 142 19.16 4.96 -4.24
C VAL A 142 17.82 4.25 -4.11
N ILE A 143 16.91 4.78 -3.28
CA ILE A 143 15.55 4.24 -3.16
C ILE A 143 14.79 4.50 -4.47
N GLU A 144 14.82 5.73 -4.97
CA GLU A 144 14.18 6.11 -6.24
C GLU A 144 14.74 5.31 -7.40
N HIS A 145 16.07 5.17 -7.48
CA HIS A 145 16.72 4.35 -8.51
C HIS A 145 16.28 2.89 -8.44
N CYS A 146 16.17 2.31 -7.24
CA CYS A 146 15.67 0.95 -7.06
C CYS A 146 14.21 0.84 -7.50
N LEU A 147 13.35 1.75 -7.05
CA LEU A 147 11.92 1.79 -7.39
C LEU A 147 11.70 1.92 -8.90
N ASN A 148 12.42 2.83 -9.56
CA ASN A 148 12.33 3.05 -11.01
C ASN A 148 12.76 1.82 -11.82
N ARG A 149 13.55 0.92 -11.21
CA ARG A 149 14.05 -0.31 -11.84
C ARG A 149 13.31 -1.58 -11.40
N ILE A 150 12.29 -1.46 -10.54
CA ILE A 150 11.48 -2.60 -10.08
C ILE A 150 10.92 -3.38 -11.28
N HIS A 151 10.40 -2.67 -12.27
CA HIS A 151 9.74 -3.30 -13.42
C HIS A 151 10.70 -3.69 -14.54
N THR A 152 11.90 -3.12 -14.58
CA THR A 152 12.88 -3.43 -15.62
C THR A 152 13.86 -4.47 -15.11
N TYR A 153 14.86 -4.02 -14.34
CA TYR A 153 15.97 -4.86 -13.89
C TYR A 153 15.55 -5.91 -12.85
N HIS A 154 14.57 -5.59 -12.00
CA HIS A 154 14.12 -6.51 -10.93
C HIS A 154 12.87 -7.31 -11.30
N ARG A 155 12.40 -7.23 -12.55
CA ARG A 155 11.12 -7.80 -13.02
C ARG A 155 10.92 -9.25 -12.57
N ASP A 156 11.93 -10.07 -12.76
CA ASP A 156 11.84 -11.52 -12.53
C ASP A 156 11.68 -11.89 -11.05
N ALA A 157 12.04 -10.99 -10.13
CA ALA A 157 11.84 -11.19 -8.70
C ALA A 157 10.38 -10.95 -8.27
N LEU A 158 9.64 -10.08 -8.96
CA LEU A 158 8.30 -9.62 -8.56
C LEU A 158 7.26 -10.74 -8.46
N PRO A 159 7.14 -11.68 -9.42
CA PRO A 159 6.11 -12.72 -9.37
C PRO A 159 6.20 -13.56 -8.09
N SER A 160 7.42 -13.87 -7.62
CA SER A 160 7.62 -14.60 -6.37
C SER A 160 7.35 -13.75 -5.12
N LEU A 161 7.67 -12.46 -5.19
CA LEU A 161 7.61 -11.54 -4.07
C LEU A 161 6.16 -11.11 -3.75
N MET A 162 5.36 -10.85 -4.77
CA MET A 162 3.99 -10.33 -4.68
C MET A 162 2.91 -11.40 -4.64
N THR A 163 3.26 -12.65 -4.30
CA THR A 163 2.27 -13.75 -4.24
C THR A 163 1.21 -13.52 -3.17
N LEU A 164 -0.06 -13.79 -3.49
CA LEU A 164 -1.17 -13.75 -2.52
C LEU A 164 -1.24 -15.01 -1.64
N LYS A 165 -0.16 -15.79 -1.58
CA LYS A 165 -0.04 -16.97 -0.72
C LYS A 165 0.27 -16.52 0.70
N PHE A 166 -0.79 -16.21 1.45
CA PHE A 166 -0.67 -15.85 2.86
C PHE A 166 -0.70 -17.10 3.73
N GLN A 167 0.06 -17.07 4.83
CA GLN A 167 -0.05 -18.10 5.86
C GLN A 167 -1.43 -17.97 6.52
N THR A 168 -2.25 -19.01 6.38
CA THR A 168 -3.53 -19.14 7.07
C THR A 168 -3.33 -19.97 8.33
N PHE A 169 -4.02 -19.59 9.40
CA PHE A 169 -4.11 -20.39 10.60
C PHE A 169 -5.57 -20.81 10.75
N ASP A 170 -5.81 -22.07 11.07
CA ASP A 170 -7.11 -22.49 11.56
C ASP A 170 -7.40 -21.76 12.88
N ASN A 171 -8.68 -21.59 13.24
CA ASN A 171 -9.10 -20.89 14.45
C ASN A 171 -8.48 -21.51 15.71
N ALA A 172 -7.26 -21.11 16.05
CA ALA A 172 -6.59 -21.50 17.27
C ALA A 172 -7.08 -20.59 18.39
N SER A 173 -7.63 -21.22 19.44
CA SER A 173 -8.00 -20.53 20.67
C SER A 173 -6.73 -19.93 21.29
N ILE A 174 -6.53 -18.62 21.12
CA ILE A 174 -5.45 -17.91 21.81
C ILE A 174 -5.81 -17.95 23.30
N MET A 175 -5.18 -18.86 24.04
CA MET A 175 -5.25 -18.86 25.50
C MET A 175 -4.65 -17.55 25.98
N ALA A 176 -5.44 -16.75 26.68
CA ALA A 176 -4.94 -15.56 27.36
C ALA A 176 -4.02 -16.00 28.51
N ALA A 177 -2.78 -15.55 28.48
CA ALA A 177 -1.86 -15.62 29.61
C ALA A 177 -2.17 -14.51 30.62
#